data_AF-A0A9E3G3U0-F1
#
_entry.id   AF-A0A9E3G3U0-F1
#
_cell.length_a   1.000
_cell.length_b   1.000
_cell.length_c   1.000
_cell.angle_alpha   90.00
_cell.angle_beta   90.00
_cell.angle_gamma   90.00
#
_symmetry.space_group_name_H-M   'P 1'
#
loop_
_entity.id
_entity.type
_entity.pdbx_description
1 polymer ?
#
loop_
_entity_poly.entity_id
_entity_poly.type
_entity_poly.pdbx_seq_one_letter_code
_entity_poly.pdbx_strand_id
1 'polypeptide(L)'
;MNGIAQVEDRPQRDGAAGQSLRNRVAAKPAASKAPWQMLAAVPLATVVALAVHVFAARQEPPDETRLYAGFLSGLLAAAVVAAALQRFWSGLHRWMRDTCPLIAVALLFLTGWELTTSGVRWLPLPYFPSPAGVLQSLVLDRDVLFDSAWHSLLLLLGGYTLGVAAGLFSGICIGWFPRARYWGMPLLKIVGPIPATAWIPLAMVVSPSALFSAVALIALAVWFPVTMLTASGVSNTRASYLDVARTLGAGRAYLIFHVAIPAAMPSIFIGLFMGLGASFLTLVVAETVGVKAGLGWYVSWAQGWAEYGKVYAALVIMAAFFSTLMTALFKVRDRVLVWQKGTIKW
;
A
#
# COMPACT_ATOMS: atom_id res chain seq x y z
N MET A 1 80.39 -13.83 3.30
CA MET A 1 79.80 -15.05 3.89
C MET A 1 78.28 -14.93 3.79
N ASN A 2 77.66 -15.82 3.01
CA ASN A 2 76.27 -16.31 3.00
C ASN A 2 75.11 -15.31 3.22
N GLY A 3 74.04 -15.26 2.41
CA GLY A 3 73.50 -16.27 1.52
C GLY A 3 72.33 -15.75 0.64
N ILE A 4 71.83 -16.69 -0.14
CA ILE A 4 71.07 -16.61 -1.39
C ILE A 4 69.54 -16.61 -1.12
N ALA A 5 68.76 -16.23 -2.15
CA ALA A 5 67.35 -16.57 -2.47
C ALA A 5 66.30 -15.48 -2.14
N GLN A 6 65.33 -15.08 -2.99
CA GLN A 6 64.90 -15.43 -4.35
C GLN A 6 64.08 -14.23 -4.89
N VAL A 7 64.36 -13.76 -6.11
CA VAL A 7 63.46 -12.89 -6.88
C VAL A 7 62.68 -13.82 -7.80
N GLU A 8 61.42 -14.09 -7.48
CA GLU A 8 60.56 -14.90 -8.33
C GLU A 8 59.78 -14.00 -9.30
N ASP A 9 60.18 -14.09 -10.55
CA ASP A 9 59.53 -13.53 -11.73
C ASP A 9 58.16 -14.21 -11.92
N ARG A 10 57.06 -13.49 -11.65
CA ARG A 10 55.70 -13.99 -11.93
C ARG A 10 55.20 -13.44 -13.25
N PRO A 11 54.80 -14.30 -14.20
CA PRO A 11 54.36 -13.88 -15.51
C PRO A 11 52.95 -13.26 -15.47
N GLN A 12 52.75 -12.28 -16.35
CA GLN A 12 51.47 -11.71 -16.79
C GLN A 12 50.28 -12.68 -16.66
N ARG A 13 49.50 -12.57 -15.58
CA ARG A 13 48.22 -13.29 -15.40
C ARG A 13 47.02 -12.38 -15.15
N ASP A 14 47.19 -11.06 -15.22
CA ASP A 14 46.15 -10.11 -14.80
C ASP A 14 45.18 -9.67 -15.91
N GLY A 15 45.46 -10.00 -17.18
CA GLY A 15 44.57 -9.66 -18.30
C GLY A 15 43.31 -10.54 -18.40
N ALA A 16 43.43 -11.83 -18.10
CA ALA A 16 42.35 -12.80 -18.32
C ALA A 16 41.33 -12.84 -17.16
N ALA A 17 41.79 -12.64 -15.92
CA ALA A 17 40.93 -12.68 -14.74
C ALA A 17 39.95 -11.49 -14.70
N GLY A 18 40.40 -10.28 -15.06
CA GLY A 18 39.57 -9.08 -15.09
C GLY A 18 38.49 -9.10 -16.17
N GLN A 19 38.77 -9.69 -17.34
CA GLN A 19 37.76 -9.90 -18.38
C GLN A 19 36.71 -10.94 -17.98
N SER A 20 37.11 -12.00 -17.26
CA SER A 20 36.18 -13.03 -16.79
C SER A 20 35.18 -12.51 -15.75
N LEU A 21 35.60 -11.57 -14.90
CA LEU A 21 34.75 -10.93 -13.90
C LEU A 21 33.80 -9.90 -14.54
N ARG A 22 34.27 -9.11 -15.51
CA ARG A 22 33.40 -8.20 -16.28
C ARG A 22 32.33 -8.96 -17.10
N ASN A 23 32.68 -10.10 -17.69
CA ASN A 23 31.72 -10.93 -18.42
C ASN A 23 30.68 -11.61 -17.50
N ARG A 24 31.02 -11.88 -16.22
CA ARG A 24 30.03 -12.41 -15.25
C ARG A 24 29.03 -11.37 -14.78
N VAL A 25 29.41 -10.09 -14.73
CA VAL A 25 28.49 -8.99 -14.34
C VAL A 25 27.59 -8.55 -15.50
N ALA A 26 28.01 -8.76 -16.77
CA ALA A 26 27.23 -8.44 -17.96
C ALA A 26 26.33 -9.58 -18.46
N ALA A 27 26.46 -10.79 -17.92
CA ALA A 27 25.59 -11.91 -18.26
C ALA A 27 24.22 -11.75 -17.60
N LYS A 28 23.31 -11.08 -18.32
CA LYS A 28 21.86 -11.15 -18.07
C LYS A 28 21.49 -12.62 -17.81
N PRO A 29 20.89 -12.99 -16.67
CA PRO A 29 20.64 -14.39 -16.36
C PRO A 29 19.87 -15.00 -17.53
N ALA A 30 20.44 -16.03 -18.14
CA ALA A 30 19.75 -16.80 -19.16
C ALA A 30 18.43 -17.25 -18.54
N ALA A 31 17.31 -16.81 -19.12
CA ALA A 31 15.99 -17.12 -18.61
C ALA A 31 15.86 -18.65 -18.56
N SER A 32 15.94 -19.25 -17.37
CA SER A 32 15.65 -20.66 -17.20
C SER A 32 14.28 -20.90 -17.82
N LYS A 33 14.11 -21.86 -18.72
CA LYS A 33 12.78 -22.18 -19.23
C LYS A 33 11.97 -22.62 -18.01
N ALA A 34 11.03 -21.78 -17.55
CA ALA A 34 10.16 -22.20 -16.45
C ALA A 34 9.46 -23.49 -16.90
N PRO A 35 9.41 -24.51 -16.05
CA PRO A 35 8.77 -25.77 -16.42
C PRO A 35 7.34 -25.46 -16.86
N TRP A 36 6.93 -26.03 -18.00
CA TRP A 36 5.59 -25.81 -18.58
C TRP A 36 4.46 -26.04 -17.57
N GLN A 37 4.72 -26.86 -16.54
CA GLN A 37 3.90 -27.13 -15.36
C GLN A 37 3.50 -25.88 -14.56
N MET A 38 4.38 -24.87 -14.43
CA MET A 38 4.04 -23.60 -13.75
C MET A 38 3.08 -22.72 -14.58
N LEU A 39 3.09 -22.87 -15.90
CA LEU A 39 2.21 -22.12 -16.80
C LEU A 39 0.84 -22.80 -16.96
N ALA A 40 0.77 -24.12 -16.74
CA ALA A 40 -0.47 -24.89 -16.68
C ALA A 40 -1.20 -24.80 -15.33
N ALA A 41 -0.55 -24.28 -14.28
CA ALA A 41 -1.11 -24.22 -12.92
C ALA A 41 -2.39 -23.36 -12.81
N VAL A 42 -2.46 -22.22 -13.50
CA VAL A 42 -3.63 -21.32 -13.49
C VAL A 42 -4.85 -21.93 -14.20
N PRO A 43 -4.74 -22.48 -15.43
CA PRO A 43 -5.87 -23.16 -16.07
C PRO A 43 -6.31 -24.41 -15.28
N LEU A 44 -5.37 -25.14 -14.65
CA LEU A 44 -5.73 -26.28 -13.80
C LEU A 44 -6.49 -25.83 -12.52
N ALA A 45 -6.02 -24.78 -11.86
CA ALA A 45 -6.67 -24.23 -10.65
C ALA A 45 -8.07 -23.67 -10.94
N THR A 46 -8.26 -23.04 -12.09
CA THR A 46 -9.58 -22.53 -12.53
C THR A 46 -10.55 -23.65 -12.89
N VAL A 47 -10.09 -24.75 -13.49
CA VAL A 47 -10.93 -25.94 -13.73
C VAL A 47 -11.35 -26.59 -12.42
N VAL A 48 -10.43 -26.70 -11.45
CA VAL A 48 -10.76 -27.17 -10.09
C VAL A 48 -11.78 -26.24 -9.42
N ALA A 49 -11.62 -24.93 -9.56
CA ALA A 49 -12.57 -23.95 -9.04
C ALA A 49 -13.96 -24.09 -9.63
N LEU A 50 -14.06 -24.23 -10.95
CA LEU A 50 -15.33 -24.46 -11.64
C LEU A 50 -15.98 -25.79 -11.24
N ALA A 51 -15.20 -26.86 -11.09
CA ALA A 51 -15.71 -28.16 -10.66
C ALA A 51 -16.26 -28.11 -9.22
N VAL A 52 -15.56 -27.41 -8.32
CA VAL A 52 -16.01 -27.18 -6.94
C VAL A 52 -17.26 -26.30 -6.91
N HIS A 53 -17.30 -25.23 -7.71
CA HIS A 53 -18.47 -24.35 -7.79
C HIS A 53 -19.71 -25.09 -8.29
N VAL A 54 -19.61 -25.94 -9.33
CA VAL A 54 -20.74 -26.73 -9.84
C VAL A 54 -21.29 -27.71 -8.77
N PHE A 55 -20.46 -28.16 -7.83
CA PHE A 55 -20.88 -28.98 -6.71
C PHE A 55 -21.55 -28.16 -5.59
N ALA A 56 -20.96 -27.00 -5.24
CA ALA A 56 -21.44 -26.12 -4.17
C ALA A 56 -22.71 -25.32 -4.56
N ALA A 57 -22.82 -24.94 -5.83
CA ALA A 57 -23.95 -24.23 -6.45
C ALA A 57 -25.31 -24.89 -6.26
N ARG A 58 -25.36 -26.20 -5.97
CA ARG A 58 -26.62 -26.92 -5.73
C ARG A 58 -27.34 -26.49 -4.45
N GLN A 59 -26.64 -25.80 -3.54
CA GLN A 59 -27.14 -25.41 -2.23
C GLN A 59 -27.33 -23.89 -2.08
N GLU A 60 -27.04 -23.10 -3.13
CA GLU A 60 -27.09 -21.64 -3.14
C GLU A 60 -28.27 -21.09 -3.97
N PRO A 61 -28.72 -19.85 -3.73
CA PRO A 61 -29.73 -19.21 -4.56
C PRO A 61 -29.22 -19.01 -6.00
N PRO A 62 -30.07 -19.25 -7.01
CA PRO A 62 -29.64 -19.36 -8.41
C PRO A 62 -29.05 -18.06 -9.01
N ASP A 63 -29.38 -16.90 -8.45
CA ASP A 63 -28.90 -15.61 -8.94
C ASP A 63 -27.44 -15.31 -8.53
N GLU A 64 -27.02 -15.77 -7.35
CA GLU A 64 -25.62 -15.67 -6.89
C GLU A 64 -24.71 -16.57 -7.73
N THR A 65 -25.17 -17.79 -7.98
CA THR A 65 -24.46 -18.81 -8.76
C THR A 65 -24.21 -18.35 -10.20
N ARG A 66 -25.18 -17.72 -10.87
CA ARG A 66 -25.04 -17.32 -12.28
C ARG A 66 -23.97 -16.25 -12.48
N LEU A 67 -23.94 -15.23 -11.63
CA LEU A 67 -22.95 -14.15 -11.71
C LEU A 67 -21.53 -14.66 -11.45
N TYR A 68 -21.38 -15.51 -10.44
CA TYR A 68 -20.08 -16.06 -10.07
C TYR A 68 -19.57 -17.11 -11.08
N ALA A 69 -20.46 -17.95 -11.63
CA ALA A 69 -20.12 -18.83 -12.75
C ALA A 69 -19.69 -18.04 -14.00
N GLY A 70 -20.35 -16.91 -14.29
CA GLY A 70 -19.94 -15.97 -15.34
C GLY A 70 -18.56 -15.36 -15.09
N PHE A 71 -18.27 -14.97 -13.85
CA PHE A 71 -16.96 -14.44 -13.46
C PHE A 71 -15.85 -15.49 -13.58
N LEU A 72 -16.05 -16.71 -13.04
CA LEU A 72 -15.08 -17.80 -13.12
C LEU A 72 -14.83 -18.26 -14.56
N SER A 73 -15.87 -18.33 -15.39
CA SER A 73 -15.74 -18.67 -16.81
C SER A 73 -15.02 -17.57 -17.60
N GLY A 74 -15.26 -16.30 -17.29
CA GLY A 74 -14.51 -15.17 -17.84
C GLY A 74 -13.03 -15.19 -17.44
N LEU A 75 -12.73 -15.51 -16.17
CA LEU A 75 -11.36 -15.66 -15.68
C LEU A 75 -10.62 -16.83 -16.34
N LEU A 76 -11.30 -17.95 -16.54
CA LEU A 76 -10.79 -19.10 -17.28
C LEU A 76 -10.49 -18.72 -18.73
N ALA A 77 -11.42 -18.03 -19.41
CA ALA A 77 -11.22 -17.57 -20.78
C ALA A 77 -10.02 -16.60 -20.89
N ALA A 78 -9.90 -15.64 -19.97
CA ALA A 78 -8.77 -14.72 -19.91
C ALA A 78 -7.44 -15.44 -19.64
N ALA A 79 -7.43 -16.46 -18.76
CA ALA A 79 -6.26 -17.28 -18.49
C ALA A 79 -5.83 -18.10 -19.71
N VAL A 80 -6.78 -18.67 -20.46
CA VAL A 80 -6.53 -19.42 -21.70
C VAL A 80 -6.00 -18.49 -22.80
N VAL A 81 -6.58 -17.30 -22.96
CA VAL A 81 -6.12 -16.28 -23.92
C VAL A 81 -4.72 -15.78 -23.56
N ALA A 82 -4.44 -15.51 -22.29
CA ALA A 82 -3.09 -15.14 -21.83
C ALA A 82 -2.08 -16.28 -22.07
N ALA A 83 -2.50 -17.54 -21.84
CA ALA A 83 -1.68 -18.72 -22.11
C ALA A 83 -1.43 -18.98 -23.61
N ALA A 84 -2.30 -18.49 -24.51
CA ALA A 84 -2.08 -18.50 -25.94
C ALA A 84 -1.19 -17.31 -26.39
N LEU A 85 -1.46 -16.11 -25.89
CA LEU A 85 -0.74 -14.88 -26.24
C LEU A 85 0.70 -14.84 -25.71
N GLN A 86 1.01 -15.52 -24.60
CA GLN A 86 2.38 -15.64 -24.09
C GLN A 86 3.34 -16.29 -25.10
N ARG A 87 2.82 -17.08 -26.06
CA ARG A 87 3.63 -17.73 -27.09
C ARG A 87 4.21 -16.72 -28.08
N PHE A 88 3.49 -15.61 -28.28
CA PHE A 88 3.85 -14.55 -29.21
C PHE A 88 4.52 -13.36 -28.52
N TRP A 89 4.30 -13.15 -27.22
CA TRP A 89 4.78 -11.98 -26.48
C TRP A 89 5.75 -12.34 -25.35
N SER A 90 7.05 -12.11 -25.56
CA SER A 90 8.12 -12.45 -24.60
C SER A 90 8.12 -11.59 -23.32
N GLY A 91 7.46 -10.43 -23.33
CA GLY A 91 7.20 -9.61 -22.14
C GLY A 91 6.10 -10.21 -21.27
N LEU A 92 4.99 -10.65 -21.89
CA LEU A 92 3.87 -11.30 -21.23
C LEU A 92 4.28 -12.63 -20.59
N HIS A 93 5.13 -13.40 -21.28
CA HIS A 93 5.66 -14.66 -20.74
C HIS A 93 6.49 -14.50 -19.46
N ARG A 94 7.25 -13.40 -19.33
CA ARG A 94 8.01 -13.10 -18.10
C ARG A 94 7.09 -12.64 -16.98
N TRP A 95 6.16 -11.75 -17.26
CA TRP A 95 5.19 -11.26 -16.28
C TRP A 95 4.28 -12.38 -15.74
N MET A 96 3.78 -13.25 -16.63
CA MET A 96 2.98 -14.41 -16.23
C MET A 96 3.79 -15.40 -15.39
N ARG A 97 5.08 -15.58 -15.65
CA ARG A 97 5.91 -16.50 -14.85
C ARG A 97 6.06 -16.05 -13.39
N ASP A 98 6.22 -14.75 -13.18
CA ASP A 98 6.40 -14.18 -11.84
C ASP A 98 5.05 -14.05 -11.10
N THR A 99 3.95 -13.85 -11.83
CA THR A 99 2.60 -13.61 -11.27
C THR A 99 1.73 -14.88 -11.20
N CYS A 100 2.03 -15.92 -12.00
CA CYS A 100 1.31 -17.22 -12.02
C CYS A 100 1.12 -17.85 -10.64
N PRO A 101 2.17 -18.04 -9.82
CA PRO A 101 2.03 -18.75 -8.54
C PRO A 101 1.14 -17.96 -7.57
N LEU A 102 1.20 -16.63 -7.60
CA LEU A 102 0.33 -15.74 -6.83
C LEU A 102 -1.14 -15.88 -7.24
N ILE A 103 -1.42 -15.85 -8.55
CA ILE A 103 -2.78 -16.01 -9.08
C ILE A 103 -3.33 -17.40 -8.76
N ALA A 104 -2.51 -18.46 -8.90
CA ALA A 104 -2.91 -19.82 -8.60
C ALA A 104 -3.23 -20.01 -7.10
N VAL A 105 -2.41 -19.45 -6.20
CA VAL A 105 -2.67 -19.49 -4.75
C VAL A 105 -3.92 -18.70 -4.39
N ALA A 106 -4.12 -17.51 -4.99
CA ALA A 106 -5.32 -16.71 -4.77
C ALA A 106 -6.59 -17.47 -5.20
N LEU A 107 -6.54 -18.15 -6.36
CA LEU A 107 -7.65 -18.97 -6.83
C LEU A 107 -7.90 -20.18 -5.94
N LEU A 108 -6.86 -20.90 -5.51
CA LEU A 108 -7.00 -22.00 -4.57
C LEU A 108 -7.60 -21.53 -3.24
N PHE A 109 -7.23 -20.35 -2.76
CA PHE A 109 -7.83 -19.75 -1.59
C PHE A 109 -9.33 -19.46 -1.78
N LEU A 110 -9.73 -18.87 -2.92
CA LEU A 110 -11.14 -18.67 -3.27
C LEU A 110 -11.92 -19.99 -3.30
N THR A 111 -11.33 -21.05 -3.87
CA THR A 111 -11.98 -22.37 -3.88
C THR A 111 -12.11 -22.99 -2.50
N GLY A 112 -11.12 -22.79 -1.62
CA GLY A 112 -11.18 -23.24 -0.24
C GLY A 112 -12.24 -22.51 0.57
N TRP A 113 -12.38 -21.20 0.37
CA TRP A 113 -13.45 -20.40 0.98
C TRP A 113 -14.82 -20.93 0.53
N GLU A 114 -15.03 -21.07 -0.76
CA GLU A 114 -16.30 -21.56 -1.30
C GLU A 114 -16.64 -22.96 -0.78
N LEU A 115 -15.67 -23.89 -0.78
CA LEU A 115 -15.88 -25.25 -0.29
C LEU A 115 -16.26 -25.27 1.20
N THR A 116 -15.64 -24.42 2.02
CA THR A 116 -15.90 -24.36 3.47
C THR A 116 -17.23 -23.66 3.81
N THR A 117 -17.69 -22.75 2.97
CA THR A 117 -18.94 -22.00 3.17
C THR A 117 -20.15 -22.70 2.56
N SER A 118 -20.18 -22.89 1.24
CA SER A 118 -21.34 -23.43 0.52
C SER A 118 -21.29 -24.94 0.28
N GLY A 119 -20.08 -25.52 0.18
CA GLY A 119 -19.91 -26.97 0.02
C GLY A 119 -20.25 -27.77 1.28
N VAL A 120 -19.42 -27.59 2.33
CA VAL A 120 -19.46 -28.40 3.56
C VAL A 120 -20.23 -27.71 4.70
N ARG A 121 -20.56 -26.41 4.56
CA ARG A 121 -21.27 -25.60 5.57
C ARG A 121 -20.65 -25.65 6.97
N TRP A 122 -19.31 -25.69 7.04
CA TRP A 122 -18.60 -25.61 8.31
C TRP A 122 -18.73 -24.24 8.97
N LEU A 123 -18.95 -23.19 8.17
CA LEU A 123 -19.14 -21.84 8.66
C LEU A 123 -20.63 -21.44 8.66
N PRO A 124 -21.14 -20.81 9.73
CA PRO A 124 -22.54 -20.43 9.84
C PRO A 124 -22.88 -19.23 8.94
N LEU A 125 -23.89 -19.39 8.11
CA LEU A 125 -24.60 -18.29 7.45
C LEU A 125 -25.45 -17.55 8.51
N PRO A 126 -25.57 -16.20 8.46
CA PRO A 126 -25.13 -15.29 7.40
C PRO A 126 -23.71 -14.74 7.56
N TYR A 127 -23.00 -15.02 8.67
CA TYR A 127 -21.72 -14.38 9.03
C TYR A 127 -20.58 -14.61 8.02
N PHE A 128 -20.60 -15.74 7.33
CA PHE A 128 -19.61 -16.12 6.33
C PHE A 128 -20.28 -16.34 4.98
N PRO A 129 -20.52 -15.26 4.21
CA PRO A 129 -21.09 -15.36 2.87
C PRO A 129 -20.13 -16.09 1.92
N SER A 130 -20.68 -16.74 0.91
CA SER A 130 -19.86 -17.33 -0.14
C SER A 130 -19.24 -16.25 -1.04
N PRO A 131 -18.14 -16.56 -1.76
CA PRO A 131 -17.57 -15.64 -2.74
C PRO A 131 -18.58 -15.17 -3.80
N ALA A 132 -19.57 -16.01 -4.12
CA ALA A 132 -20.67 -15.67 -5.02
C ALA A 132 -21.60 -14.59 -4.43
N GLY A 133 -21.99 -14.71 -3.16
CA GLY A 133 -22.79 -13.70 -2.47
C GLY A 133 -22.07 -12.36 -2.30
N VAL A 134 -20.74 -12.38 -2.09
CA VAL A 134 -19.92 -11.15 -2.07
C VAL A 134 -19.87 -10.49 -3.44
N LEU A 135 -19.66 -11.26 -4.51
CA LEU A 135 -19.64 -10.75 -5.88
C LEU A 135 -21.01 -10.20 -6.28
N GLN A 136 -22.09 -10.89 -5.92
CA GLN A 136 -23.44 -10.40 -6.15
C GLN A 136 -23.66 -9.04 -5.46
N SER A 137 -23.26 -8.94 -4.18
CA SER A 137 -23.35 -7.68 -3.41
C SER A 137 -22.54 -6.54 -4.05
N LEU A 138 -21.35 -6.84 -4.59
CA LEU A 138 -20.53 -5.88 -5.34
C LEU A 138 -21.22 -5.34 -6.60
N VAL A 139 -21.99 -6.19 -7.29
CA VAL A 139 -22.67 -5.83 -8.54
C VAL A 139 -23.98 -5.09 -8.28
N LEU A 140 -24.78 -5.57 -7.33
CA LEU A 140 -26.07 -4.96 -6.99
C LEU A 140 -25.90 -3.58 -6.34
N ASP A 141 -25.02 -3.47 -5.35
CA ASP A 141 -24.85 -2.22 -4.60
C ASP A 141 -23.71 -1.36 -5.16
N ARG A 142 -23.32 -1.59 -6.43
CA ARG A 142 -22.19 -0.90 -7.08
C ARG A 142 -22.29 0.63 -7.02
N ASP A 143 -23.50 1.18 -7.18
CA ASP A 143 -23.73 2.61 -7.24
C ASP A 143 -23.58 3.23 -5.85
N VAL A 144 -24.10 2.55 -4.81
CA VAL A 144 -23.97 2.95 -3.40
C VAL A 144 -22.52 2.79 -2.91
N LEU A 145 -21.84 1.71 -3.31
CA LEU A 145 -20.43 1.48 -2.99
C LEU A 145 -19.52 2.52 -3.64
N PHE A 146 -19.80 2.91 -4.89
CA PHE A 146 -19.07 3.95 -5.58
C PHE A 146 -19.26 5.31 -4.91
N ASP A 147 -20.50 5.68 -4.60
CA ASP A 147 -20.82 6.93 -3.90
C ASP A 147 -20.18 6.96 -2.50
N SER A 148 -20.24 5.85 -1.77
CA SER A 148 -19.58 5.69 -0.47
C SER A 148 -18.06 5.83 -0.58
N ALA A 149 -17.44 5.21 -1.57
CA ALA A 149 -16.00 5.33 -1.82
C ALA A 149 -15.60 6.77 -2.19
N TRP A 150 -16.45 7.48 -2.95
CA TRP A 150 -16.23 8.87 -3.31
C TRP A 150 -16.30 9.79 -2.08
N HIS A 151 -17.30 9.62 -1.23
CA HIS A 151 -17.40 10.36 0.03
C HIS A 151 -16.22 10.10 0.97
N SER A 152 -15.80 8.84 1.10
CA SER A 152 -14.59 8.47 1.85
C SER A 152 -13.34 9.13 1.28
N LEU A 153 -13.21 9.21 -0.04
CA LEU A 153 -12.08 9.86 -0.70
C LEU A 153 -12.03 11.36 -0.41
N LEU A 154 -13.16 12.06 -0.52
CA LEU A 154 -13.22 13.49 -0.22
C LEU A 154 -12.87 13.79 1.24
N LEU A 155 -13.42 13.00 2.16
CA LEU A 155 -13.18 13.16 3.60
C LEU A 155 -11.70 12.90 3.93
N LEU A 156 -11.15 11.82 3.38
CA LEU A 156 -9.75 11.46 3.52
C LEU A 156 -8.83 12.54 2.94
N LEU A 157 -9.06 13.00 1.71
CA LEU A 157 -8.19 14.01 1.09
C LEU A 157 -8.26 15.34 1.84
N GLY A 158 -9.45 15.75 2.29
CA GLY A 158 -9.62 16.95 3.12
C GLY A 158 -8.81 16.87 4.42
N GLY A 159 -8.97 15.79 5.19
CA GLY A 159 -8.23 15.61 6.44
C GLY A 159 -6.73 15.41 6.22
N TYR A 160 -6.36 14.61 5.22
CA TYR A 160 -4.96 14.30 4.92
C TYR A 160 -4.19 15.54 4.47
N THR A 161 -4.74 16.34 3.55
CA THR A 161 -4.06 17.56 3.07
C THR A 161 -3.87 18.58 4.19
N LEU A 162 -4.89 18.80 5.04
CA LEU A 162 -4.77 19.66 6.21
C LEU A 162 -3.74 19.15 7.22
N GLY A 163 -3.77 17.86 7.53
CA GLY A 163 -2.82 17.22 8.44
C GLY A 163 -1.38 17.26 7.92
N VAL A 164 -1.17 17.03 6.63
CA VAL A 164 0.15 17.16 5.97
C VAL A 164 0.62 18.61 6.00
N ALA A 165 -0.23 19.58 5.63
CA ALA A 165 0.15 20.99 5.63
C ALA A 165 0.55 21.46 7.04
N ALA A 166 -0.29 21.17 8.03
CA ALA A 166 0.00 21.47 9.43
C ALA A 166 1.27 20.75 9.90
N GLY A 167 1.42 19.46 9.57
CA GLY A 167 2.52 18.62 10.03
C GLY A 167 3.86 19.01 9.43
N LEU A 168 3.89 19.36 8.14
CA LEU A 168 5.09 19.88 7.48
C LEU A 168 5.47 21.23 8.10
N PHE A 169 4.51 22.13 8.29
CA PHE A 169 4.77 23.44 8.89
C PHE A 169 5.32 23.31 10.31
N SER A 170 4.63 22.61 11.21
CA SER A 170 5.12 22.39 12.58
C SER A 170 6.42 21.61 12.61
N GLY A 171 6.58 20.61 11.73
CA GLY A 171 7.79 19.80 11.64
C GLY A 171 9.01 20.61 11.23
N ILE A 172 8.90 21.46 10.22
CA ILE A 172 9.97 22.36 9.78
C ILE A 172 10.30 23.36 10.89
N CYS A 173 9.29 23.97 11.51
CA CYS A 173 9.50 24.92 12.61
C CYS A 173 10.24 24.27 13.79
N ILE A 174 9.79 23.11 14.26
CA ILE A 174 10.39 22.36 15.37
C ILE A 174 11.79 21.85 15.02
N GLY A 175 12.01 21.42 13.78
CA GLY A 175 13.30 20.92 13.31
C GLY A 175 14.36 22.02 13.16
N TRP A 176 13.94 23.24 12.78
CA TRP A 176 14.87 24.34 12.49
C TRP A 176 15.09 25.30 13.65
N PHE A 177 14.03 25.67 14.39
CA PHE A 177 14.10 26.70 15.43
C PHE A 177 14.22 26.10 16.83
N PRO A 178 15.29 26.40 17.62
CA PRO A 178 15.45 25.89 18.97
C PRO A 178 14.30 26.24 19.92
N ARG A 179 13.73 27.44 19.79
CA ARG A 179 12.57 27.88 20.58
C ARG A 179 11.31 27.07 20.25
N ALA A 180 11.05 26.82 18.98
CA ALA A 180 9.92 25.98 18.57
C ALA A 180 10.12 24.53 19.02
N ARG A 181 11.36 24.02 18.99
CA ARG A 181 11.71 22.69 19.52
C ARG A 181 11.44 22.57 21.02
N TYR A 182 11.81 23.58 21.80
CA TYR A 182 11.61 23.59 23.25
C TYR A 182 10.14 23.44 23.65
N TRP A 183 9.23 24.17 22.99
CA TRP A 183 7.78 24.11 23.28
C TRP A 183 7.05 22.98 22.54
N GLY A 184 7.46 22.69 21.30
CA GLY A 184 6.80 21.70 20.45
C GLY A 184 7.09 20.25 20.84
N MET A 185 8.30 19.93 21.31
CA MET A 185 8.66 18.56 21.69
C MET A 185 7.84 18.02 22.87
N PRO A 186 7.63 18.77 23.97
CA PRO A 186 6.73 18.34 25.05
C PRO A 186 5.30 18.09 24.56
N LEU A 187 4.75 18.98 23.73
CA LEU A 187 3.42 18.82 23.14
C LEU A 187 3.31 17.50 22.35
N LEU A 188 4.30 17.22 21.49
CA LEU A 188 4.33 15.99 20.70
C LEU A 188 4.46 14.73 21.57
N LYS A 189 5.17 14.80 22.71
CA LYS A 189 5.28 13.67 23.65
C LYS A 189 3.98 13.38 24.39
N ILE A 190 3.16 14.40 24.66
CA ILE A 190 1.88 14.25 25.36
C ILE A 190 0.77 13.83 24.39
N VAL A 191 0.66 14.52 23.26
CA VAL A 191 -0.41 14.28 22.28
C VAL A 191 -0.13 13.04 21.43
N GLY A 192 1.14 12.80 21.11
CA GLY A 192 1.55 11.76 20.17
C GLY A 192 1.13 10.32 20.49
N PRO A 193 1.25 9.85 21.74
CA PRO A 193 0.84 8.49 22.11
C PRO A 193 -0.68 8.27 22.09
N ILE A 194 -1.49 9.35 22.10
CA ILE A 194 -2.94 9.25 22.17
C ILE A 194 -3.47 9.02 20.74
N PRO A 195 -4.14 7.90 20.45
CA PRO A 195 -4.68 7.65 19.12
C PRO A 195 -5.71 8.73 18.78
N ALA A 196 -5.73 9.19 17.52
CA ALA A 196 -6.67 10.23 17.09
C ALA A 196 -8.13 9.84 17.39
N THR A 197 -8.47 8.56 17.29
CA THR A 197 -9.80 8.02 17.62
C THR A 197 -10.23 8.25 19.08
N ALA A 198 -9.30 8.36 20.04
CA ALA A 198 -9.65 8.68 21.42
C ALA A 198 -10.20 10.11 21.57
N TRP A 199 -9.92 11.00 20.61
CA TRP A 199 -10.41 12.38 20.59
C TRP A 199 -11.82 12.52 20.01
N ILE A 200 -12.45 11.44 19.53
CA ILE A 200 -13.77 11.47 18.90
C ILE A 200 -14.82 12.22 19.73
N PRO A 201 -15.02 11.94 21.03
CA PRO A 201 -16.06 12.62 21.80
C PRO A 201 -15.85 14.14 21.86
N LEU A 202 -14.60 14.57 22.07
CA LEU A 202 -14.25 15.99 22.10
C LEU A 202 -14.43 16.63 20.72
N ALA A 203 -13.98 15.95 19.67
CA ALA A 203 -14.11 16.42 18.30
C ALA A 203 -15.58 16.56 17.88
N MET A 204 -16.47 15.70 18.35
CA MET A 204 -17.91 15.79 18.07
C MET A 204 -18.58 16.97 18.79
N VAL A 205 -18.16 17.29 20.01
CA VAL A 205 -18.74 18.40 20.80
C VAL A 205 -18.26 19.76 20.30
N VAL A 206 -16.97 19.87 19.97
CA VAL A 206 -16.36 21.16 19.57
C VAL A 206 -16.65 21.51 18.12
N SER A 207 -16.83 20.51 17.26
CA SER A 207 -17.00 20.74 15.83
C SER A 207 -18.43 21.09 15.45
N PRO A 208 -18.65 21.98 14.45
CA PRO A 208 -19.99 22.34 14.00
C PRO A 208 -20.74 21.19 13.31
N SER A 209 -20.03 20.20 12.77
CA SER A 209 -20.61 19.06 12.04
C SER A 209 -19.75 17.81 12.17
N ALA A 210 -20.36 16.65 12.00
CA ALA A 210 -19.66 15.36 12.02
C ALA A 210 -18.61 15.23 10.90
N LEU A 211 -18.85 15.85 9.75
CA LEU A 211 -17.88 15.93 8.65
C LEU A 211 -16.64 16.70 9.11
N PHE A 212 -16.82 17.85 9.78
CA PHE A 212 -15.70 18.63 10.29
C PHE A 212 -14.94 17.87 11.39
N SER A 213 -15.65 17.19 12.29
CA SER A 213 -15.02 16.31 13.30
C SER A 213 -14.15 15.26 12.65
N ALA A 214 -14.67 14.55 11.65
CA ALA A 214 -13.94 13.49 10.97
C ALA A 214 -12.68 14.03 10.25
N VAL A 215 -12.81 15.14 9.53
CA VAL A 215 -11.67 15.82 8.88
C VAL A 215 -10.62 16.23 9.90
N ALA A 216 -11.01 16.80 11.04
CA ALA A 216 -10.11 17.21 12.10
C ALA A 216 -9.37 16.02 12.75
N LEU A 217 -10.07 14.91 12.98
CA LEU A 217 -9.48 13.69 13.52
C LEU A 217 -8.47 13.06 12.56
N ILE A 218 -8.83 12.98 11.26
CA ILE A 218 -7.91 12.52 10.21
C ILE A 218 -6.69 13.43 10.14
N ALA A 219 -6.89 14.76 10.17
CA ALA A 219 -5.80 15.72 10.18
C ALA A 219 -4.87 15.54 11.39
N LEU A 220 -5.42 15.30 12.59
CA LEU A 220 -4.64 15.02 13.79
C LEU A 220 -3.84 13.72 13.67
N ALA A 221 -4.44 12.65 13.12
CA ALA A 221 -3.79 11.37 12.89
C ALA A 221 -2.58 11.48 11.95
N VAL A 222 -2.70 12.33 10.92
CA VAL A 222 -1.64 12.57 9.92
C VAL A 222 -0.59 13.56 10.46
N TRP A 223 -1.03 14.58 11.18
CA TRP A 223 -0.19 15.66 11.69
C TRP A 223 0.97 15.14 12.54
N PHE A 224 0.71 14.18 13.44
CA PHE A 224 1.71 13.69 14.37
C PHE A 224 2.93 13.01 13.69
N PRO A 225 2.78 11.92 12.91
CA PRO A 225 3.90 11.26 12.26
C PRO A 225 4.61 12.18 11.25
N VAL A 226 3.86 13.02 10.52
CA VAL A 226 4.45 13.98 9.58
C VAL A 226 5.29 15.01 10.33
N THR A 227 4.80 15.58 11.43
CA THR A 227 5.56 16.54 12.25
C THR A 227 6.83 15.92 12.79
N MET A 228 6.73 14.75 13.42
CA MET A 228 7.85 14.08 14.08
C MET A 228 8.96 13.73 13.09
N LEU A 229 8.60 13.13 11.96
CA LEU A 229 9.59 12.69 10.96
C LEU A 229 10.16 13.85 10.15
N THR A 230 9.38 14.90 9.92
CA THR A 230 9.87 16.16 9.33
C THR A 230 10.84 16.86 10.26
N ALA A 231 10.50 17.01 11.55
CA ALA A 231 11.37 17.66 12.53
C ALA A 231 12.69 16.89 12.72
N SER A 232 12.61 15.56 12.79
CA SER A 232 13.79 14.70 12.84
C SER A 232 14.64 14.82 11.57
N GLY A 233 14.03 14.77 10.38
CA GLY A 233 14.75 14.90 9.11
C GLY A 233 15.47 16.24 8.98
N VAL A 234 14.80 17.34 9.29
CA VAL A 234 15.36 18.70 9.21
C VAL A 234 16.51 18.88 10.20
N SER A 235 16.33 18.45 11.45
CA SER A 235 17.36 18.60 12.49
C SER A 235 18.58 17.70 12.30
N ASN A 236 18.45 16.58 11.58
CA ASN A 236 19.54 15.67 11.24
C ASN A 236 20.26 16.03 9.92
N THR A 237 19.96 17.19 9.32
CA THR A 237 20.69 17.67 8.14
C THR A 237 22.16 17.84 8.50
N ARG A 238 23.07 17.25 7.70
CA ARG A 238 24.52 17.31 7.94
C ARG A 238 24.98 18.76 8.02
N ALA A 239 25.70 19.10 9.09
CA ALA A 239 26.24 20.44 9.29
C ALA A 239 27.11 20.91 8.10
N SER A 240 27.86 19.99 7.49
CA SER A 240 28.69 20.28 6.32
C SER A 240 27.91 20.87 5.13
N TYR A 241 26.67 20.43 4.87
CA TYR A 241 25.84 20.99 3.80
C TYR A 241 25.39 22.41 4.13
N LEU A 242 25.08 22.66 5.40
CA LEU A 242 24.67 23.99 5.87
C LEU A 242 25.84 24.97 5.87
N ASP A 243 27.02 24.53 6.28
CA ASP A 243 28.22 25.38 6.35
C ASP A 243 28.73 25.74 4.94
N VAL A 244 28.75 24.79 3.99
CA VAL A 244 29.08 25.08 2.59
C VAL A 244 28.10 26.07 1.96
N ALA A 245 26.81 25.94 2.23
CA ALA A 245 25.84 26.90 1.72
C ALA A 245 26.03 28.29 2.34
N ARG A 246 26.36 28.37 3.64
CA ARG A 246 26.66 29.65 4.32
C ARG A 246 27.91 30.33 3.77
N THR A 247 28.97 29.59 3.45
CA THR A 247 30.19 30.18 2.86
C THR A 247 29.93 30.76 1.46
N LEU A 248 28.94 30.24 0.74
CA LEU A 248 28.45 30.79 -0.53
C LEU A 248 27.47 31.97 -0.36
N GLY A 249 27.26 32.47 0.87
CA GLY A 249 26.39 33.61 1.16
C GLY A 249 24.91 33.27 1.28
N ALA A 250 24.53 32.00 1.44
CA ALA A 250 23.13 31.60 1.56
C ALA A 250 22.46 32.17 2.82
N GLY A 251 21.35 32.89 2.63
CA GLY A 251 20.48 33.34 3.72
C GLY A 251 19.69 32.19 4.37
N ARG A 252 19.06 32.48 5.52
CA ARG A 252 18.31 31.48 6.31
C ARG A 252 17.19 30.78 5.51
N ALA A 253 16.42 31.53 4.72
CA ALA A 253 15.35 30.96 3.90
C ALA A 253 15.90 30.01 2.84
N TYR A 254 17.04 30.35 2.23
CA TYR A 254 17.70 29.48 1.26
C TYR A 254 18.16 28.17 1.92
N LEU A 255 18.78 28.25 3.10
CA LEU A 255 19.20 27.05 3.84
C LEU A 255 18.02 26.12 4.18
N ILE A 256 16.85 26.67 4.55
CA ILE A 256 15.66 25.87 4.85
C ILE A 256 15.14 25.20 3.58
N PHE A 257 14.78 25.99 2.57
CA PHE A 257 14.04 25.50 1.40
C PHE A 257 14.89 24.74 0.39
N HIS A 258 16.19 25.06 0.28
CA HIS A 258 17.07 24.48 -0.74
C HIS A 258 18.11 23.51 -0.20
N VAL A 259 18.31 23.43 1.12
CA VAL A 259 19.29 22.51 1.72
C VAL A 259 18.61 21.54 2.70
N ALA A 260 17.96 22.07 3.74
CA ALA A 260 17.42 21.26 4.82
C ALA A 260 16.18 20.46 4.40
N ILE A 261 15.20 21.09 3.75
CA ILE A 261 13.99 20.39 3.29
C ILE A 261 14.35 19.29 2.27
N PRO A 262 15.13 19.56 1.20
CA PRO A 262 15.57 18.52 0.27
C PRO A 262 16.32 17.36 0.94
N ALA A 263 17.19 17.65 1.91
CA ALA A 263 17.90 16.63 2.68
C ALA A 263 16.96 15.79 3.57
N ALA A 264 15.90 16.41 4.09
CA ALA A 264 14.89 15.77 4.94
C ALA A 264 13.79 15.04 4.16
N MET A 265 13.70 15.19 2.83
CA MET A 265 12.65 14.58 1.99
C MET A 265 12.41 13.09 2.26
N PRO A 266 13.44 12.23 2.41
CA PRO A 266 13.22 10.81 2.69
C PRO A 266 12.46 10.59 4.00
N SER A 267 12.84 11.29 5.06
CA SER A 267 12.15 11.24 6.36
C SER A 267 10.73 11.80 6.26
N ILE A 268 10.54 12.89 5.51
CA ILE A 268 9.22 13.47 5.26
C ILE A 268 8.30 12.45 4.57
N PHE A 269 8.78 11.73 3.56
CA PHE A 269 7.99 10.68 2.89
C PHE A 269 7.66 9.49 3.79
N ILE A 270 8.54 9.12 4.73
CA ILE A 270 8.20 8.13 5.76
C ILE A 270 7.05 8.66 6.62
N GLY A 271 7.08 9.96 6.97
CA GLY A 271 6.00 10.63 7.70
C GLY A 271 4.69 10.64 6.94
N LEU A 272 4.72 10.96 5.65
CA LEU A 272 3.55 10.93 4.77
C LEU A 272 2.95 9.52 4.66
N PHE A 273 3.80 8.49 4.57
CA PHE A 273 3.37 7.09 4.52
C PHE A 273 2.72 6.63 5.82
N MET A 274 3.37 6.90 6.97
CA MET A 274 2.80 6.58 8.28
C MET A 274 1.52 7.35 8.55
N GLY A 275 1.48 8.64 8.17
CA GLY A 275 0.28 9.47 8.25
C GLY A 275 -0.86 8.94 7.39
N LEU A 276 -0.57 8.47 6.17
CA LEU A 276 -1.58 7.91 5.28
C LEU A 276 -2.16 6.60 5.87
N GLY A 277 -1.31 5.72 6.41
CA GLY A 277 -1.77 4.54 7.14
C GLY A 277 -2.68 4.91 8.33
N ALA A 278 -2.24 5.83 9.19
CA ALA A 278 -3.03 6.28 10.35
C ALA A 278 -4.37 6.95 9.95
N SER A 279 -4.38 7.66 8.82
CA SER A 279 -5.58 8.30 8.29
C SER A 279 -6.64 7.30 7.85
N PHE A 280 -6.26 6.14 7.31
CA PHE A 280 -7.21 5.09 6.93
C PHE A 280 -7.94 4.51 8.15
N LEU A 281 -7.19 4.17 9.20
CA LEU A 281 -7.80 3.67 10.44
C LEU A 281 -8.74 4.70 11.04
N THR A 282 -8.31 5.96 11.09
CA THR A 282 -9.11 7.04 11.67
C THR A 282 -10.33 7.37 10.83
N LEU A 283 -10.22 7.34 9.49
CA LEU A 283 -11.32 7.54 8.54
C LEU A 283 -12.43 6.54 8.81
N VAL A 284 -12.11 5.24 8.84
CA VAL A 284 -13.10 4.17 9.03
C VAL A 284 -13.84 4.35 10.35
N VAL A 285 -13.11 4.63 11.43
CA VAL A 285 -13.73 4.84 12.76
C VAL A 285 -14.54 6.14 12.81
N ALA A 286 -14.11 7.20 12.13
CA ALA A 286 -14.87 8.44 12.09
C ALA A 286 -16.18 8.29 11.29
N GLU A 287 -16.15 7.54 10.19
CA GLU A 287 -17.32 7.26 9.36
C GLU A 287 -18.35 6.38 10.08
N THR A 288 -17.90 5.41 10.89
CA THR A 288 -18.83 4.55 11.65
C THR A 288 -19.57 5.29 12.76
N VAL A 289 -18.99 6.36 13.31
CA VAL A 289 -19.57 7.06 14.47
C VAL A 289 -20.45 8.25 14.08
N GLY A 290 -20.08 9.02 13.06
CA GLY A 290 -20.70 10.34 12.85
C GLY A 290 -21.17 10.67 11.45
N VAL A 291 -20.65 10.01 10.41
CA VAL A 291 -20.90 10.40 9.01
C VAL A 291 -22.01 9.56 8.42
N LYS A 292 -22.88 10.18 7.60
CA LYS A 292 -24.02 9.49 6.94
C LYS A 292 -23.69 8.89 5.57
N ALA A 293 -22.43 8.95 5.15
CA ALA A 293 -21.95 8.47 3.87
C ALA A 293 -20.46 8.11 3.99
N GLY A 294 -20.04 7.01 3.38
CA GLY A 294 -18.66 6.51 3.46
C GLY A 294 -18.61 4.99 3.54
N LEU A 295 -17.45 4.41 3.22
CA LEU A 295 -17.22 2.97 3.26
C LEU A 295 -17.34 2.41 4.69
N GLY A 296 -16.84 3.14 5.70
CA GLY A 296 -17.00 2.75 7.11
C GLY A 296 -18.46 2.79 7.57
N TRP A 297 -19.22 3.81 7.14
CA TRP A 297 -20.65 3.90 7.39
C TRP A 297 -21.40 2.71 6.75
N TYR A 298 -21.11 2.41 5.48
CA TYR A 298 -21.74 1.31 4.75
C TYR A 298 -21.48 -0.05 5.42
N VAL A 299 -20.25 -0.30 5.89
CA VAL A 299 -19.91 -1.50 6.66
C VAL A 299 -20.76 -1.60 7.93
N SER A 300 -20.85 -0.51 8.70
CA SER A 300 -21.65 -0.49 9.93
C SER A 300 -23.14 -0.70 9.67
N TRP A 301 -23.65 -0.12 8.57
CA TRP A 301 -25.05 -0.27 8.16
C TRP A 301 -25.34 -1.72 7.74
N ALA A 302 -24.55 -2.30 6.84
CA ALA A 302 -24.71 -3.68 6.40
C ALA A 302 -24.58 -4.69 7.56
N GLN A 303 -23.66 -4.43 8.49
CA GLN A 303 -23.50 -5.23 9.69
C GLN A 303 -24.73 -5.16 10.60
N GLY A 304 -25.38 -3.99 10.71
CA GLY A 304 -26.62 -3.82 11.48
C GLY A 304 -27.79 -4.66 10.96
N TRP A 305 -27.84 -4.93 9.65
CA TRP A 305 -28.83 -5.81 9.01
C TRP A 305 -28.40 -7.27 8.91
N ALA A 306 -27.23 -7.62 9.47
CA ALA A 306 -26.61 -8.93 9.32
C ALA A 306 -26.39 -9.37 7.85
N GLU A 307 -26.30 -8.41 6.93
CA GLU A 307 -26.02 -8.64 5.50
C GLU A 307 -24.50 -8.67 5.27
N TYR A 308 -23.85 -9.73 5.76
CA TYR A 308 -22.39 -9.83 5.69
C TYR A 308 -21.85 -9.88 4.25
N GLY A 309 -22.62 -10.36 3.26
CA GLY A 309 -22.24 -10.27 1.84
C GLY A 309 -21.82 -8.85 1.44
N LYS A 310 -22.58 -7.85 1.89
CA LYS A 310 -22.28 -6.42 1.69
C LYS A 310 -21.11 -5.93 2.52
N VAL A 311 -20.96 -6.42 3.76
CA VAL A 311 -19.79 -6.11 4.60
C VAL A 311 -18.49 -6.52 3.90
N TYR A 312 -18.41 -7.76 3.42
CA TYR A 312 -17.22 -8.24 2.70
C TYR A 312 -17.01 -7.50 1.38
N ALA A 313 -18.07 -7.19 0.63
CA ALA A 313 -17.99 -6.38 -0.58
C ALA A 313 -17.34 -5.01 -0.31
N ALA A 314 -17.78 -4.31 0.73
CA ALA A 314 -17.20 -3.03 1.13
C ALA A 314 -15.74 -3.15 1.59
N LEU A 315 -15.38 -4.21 2.33
CA LEU A 315 -14.00 -4.47 2.72
C LEU A 315 -13.07 -4.69 1.51
N VAL A 316 -13.54 -5.38 0.47
CA VAL A 316 -12.80 -5.55 -0.79
C VAL A 316 -12.57 -4.20 -1.47
N ILE A 317 -13.60 -3.35 -1.56
CA ILE A 317 -13.48 -2.00 -2.10
C ILE A 317 -12.51 -1.15 -1.27
N MET A 318 -12.58 -1.21 0.07
CA MET A 318 -11.66 -0.52 0.98
C MET A 318 -10.21 -0.96 0.75
N ALA A 319 -9.96 -2.26 0.62
CA ALA A 319 -8.62 -2.79 0.37
C ALA A 319 -8.06 -2.29 -0.97
N ALA A 320 -8.87 -2.32 -2.04
CA ALA A 320 -8.50 -1.79 -3.35
C ALA A 320 -8.24 -0.28 -3.29
N PHE A 321 -9.10 0.47 -2.60
CA PHE A 321 -9.01 1.91 -2.41
C PHE A 321 -7.73 2.34 -1.68
N PHE A 322 -7.47 1.76 -0.50
CA PHE A 322 -6.26 2.05 0.29
C PHE A 322 -4.98 1.63 -0.43
N SER A 323 -4.99 0.47 -1.09
CA SER A 323 -3.85 0.00 -1.90
C SER A 323 -3.55 0.96 -3.06
N THR A 324 -4.59 1.47 -3.73
CA THR A 324 -4.44 2.44 -4.83
C THR A 324 -3.80 3.74 -4.34
N LEU A 325 -4.28 4.28 -3.21
CA LEU A 325 -3.74 5.50 -2.62
C LEU A 325 -2.29 5.34 -2.13
N MET A 326 -1.98 4.21 -1.50
CA MET A 326 -0.60 3.88 -1.10
C MET A 326 0.33 3.78 -2.30
N THR A 327 -0.11 3.09 -3.35
CA THR A 327 0.64 2.96 -4.60
C THR A 327 0.87 4.34 -5.24
N ALA A 328 -0.15 5.20 -5.24
CA ALA A 328 -0.03 6.57 -5.74
C ALA A 328 1.02 7.37 -4.95
N LEU A 329 1.00 7.29 -3.60
CA LEU A 329 1.99 7.96 -2.75
C LEU A 329 3.41 7.47 -3.03
N PHE A 330 3.62 6.16 -3.16
CA PHE A 330 4.94 5.61 -3.48
C PHE A 330 5.42 6.01 -4.88
N LYS A 331 4.52 6.06 -5.86
CA LYS A 331 4.85 6.53 -7.21
C LYS A 331 5.29 8.01 -7.20
N VAL A 332 4.65 8.84 -6.39
CA VAL A 332 5.05 10.25 -6.20
C VAL A 332 6.41 10.31 -5.51
N ARG A 333 6.61 9.57 -4.42
CA ARG A 333 7.89 9.46 -3.71
C ARG A 333 9.02 9.09 -4.66
N ASP A 334 8.85 8.04 -5.45
CA ASP A 334 9.89 7.51 -6.33
C ASP A 334 10.24 8.48 -7.46
N ARG A 335 9.30 9.34 -7.88
CA ARG A 335 9.57 10.43 -8.83
C ARG A 335 10.27 11.62 -8.19
N VAL A 336 9.97 11.96 -6.94
CA VAL A 336 10.62 13.06 -6.23
C VAL A 336 12.03 12.65 -5.79
N LEU A 337 12.21 11.45 -5.25
CA LEU A 337 13.48 10.94 -4.72
C LEU A 337 14.37 10.25 -5.78
N VAL A 338 14.22 10.59 -7.07
CA VAL A 338 15.04 10.01 -8.15
C VAL A 338 16.53 10.22 -7.91
N TRP A 339 16.92 11.32 -7.26
CA TRP A 339 18.31 11.62 -6.93
C TRP A 339 18.90 10.73 -5.82
N GLN A 340 18.06 10.05 -5.02
CA GLN A 340 18.49 9.19 -3.91
C GLN A 340 18.58 7.69 -4.28
N LYS A 341 18.55 7.34 -5.57
CA LYS A 341 18.63 5.93 -6.01
C LYS A 341 19.85 5.20 -5.42
N GLY A 342 19.59 4.29 -4.48
CA GLY A 342 20.60 3.39 -3.90
C GLY A 342 20.37 2.97 -2.45
N THR A 343 19.56 3.69 -1.67
CA THR A 343 19.53 3.50 -0.20
C THR A 343 18.32 2.75 0.35
N ILE A 344 17.15 2.73 -0.30
CA ILE A 344 15.99 1.94 0.17
C ILE A 344 15.15 1.44 -1.00
N LYS A 345 15.09 0.11 -1.21
CA LYS A 345 14.06 -0.55 -2.01
C LYS A 345 13.09 -1.22 -1.03
N TRP A 346 11.82 -0.87 -1.11
CA TRP A 346 10.73 -1.52 -0.37
C TRP A 346 10.13 -2.63 -1.22
#